data_AF-A0AAV5AR03-F1
#
_entry.id   AF-A0AAV5AR03-F1
#
_cell.length_a   1.000
_cell.length_b   1.000
_cell.length_c   1.000
_cell.angle_alpha   90.00
_cell.angle_beta   90.00
_cell.angle_gamma   90.00
#
_symmetry.space_group_name_H-M   'P 1'
#
loop_
_entity.id
_entity.type
_entity.pdbx_description
1 polymer ?
#
loop_
_entity_poly.entity_id
_entity_poly.type
_entity_poly.pdbx_seq_one_letter_code
_entity_poly.pdbx_strand_id
1 'polypeptide(L)'
;MSSYLARLWQSVRHVSRRRLVGKDLQGNSFYETILGTAVDGMKRKSKAYRPSPNESWRAAENMKSLPVQWTAWLTYSRQHPPTIEELVNDQRRQQKLAQNVERLKELERRRQTEAQARLRVSAQQTRKEIPSLSQGAESAENDSYPEAPPSKPIGPTAEPQTWVPSAGRRG
;
A
#
# COMPACT_ATOMS: atom_id res chain seq x y z
N MET A 1 -39.69 22.79 39.35
CA MET A 1 -40.08 22.73 37.92
C MET A 1 -39.13 23.58 37.05
N SER A 2 -37.81 23.28 36.99
CA SER A 2 -36.88 24.00 36.08
C SER A 2 -35.77 23.14 35.48
N SER A 3 -35.98 21.83 35.38
CA SER A 3 -35.01 20.87 34.83
C SER A 3 -34.90 20.88 33.30
N TYR A 4 -35.87 21.45 32.60
CA TYR A 4 -35.87 21.52 31.12
C TYR A 4 -34.94 22.61 30.58
N LEU A 5 -34.89 23.78 31.23
CA LEU A 5 -33.98 24.87 30.85
C LEU A 5 -32.51 24.54 31.14
N ALA A 6 -32.23 23.83 32.23
CA ALA A 6 -30.89 23.36 32.56
C ALA A 6 -30.35 22.35 31.53
N ARG A 7 -31.20 21.45 31.02
CA ARG A 7 -30.84 20.50 29.95
C ARG A 7 -30.56 21.18 28.62
N LEU A 8 -31.36 22.19 28.25
CA LEU A 8 -31.12 23.00 27.06
C LEU A 8 -29.80 23.79 27.16
N TRP A 9 -29.47 24.31 28.35
CA TRP A 9 -28.19 24.99 28.58
C TRP A 9 -26.99 24.04 28.60
N GLN A 10 -27.16 22.81 29.12
CA GLN A 10 -26.14 21.78 29.09
C GLN A 10 -25.84 21.30 27.67
N SER A 11 -26.86 21.12 26.81
CA SER A 11 -26.66 20.72 25.42
C SER A 11 -25.92 21.81 24.62
N VAL A 12 -26.23 23.08 24.83
CA VAL A 12 -25.54 24.22 24.19
C VAL A 12 -24.08 24.33 24.64
N ARG A 13 -23.74 24.05 25.91
CA ARG A 13 -22.34 24.02 26.39
C ARG A 13 -21.52 22.86 25.85
N HIS A 14 -22.15 21.77 25.39
CA HIS A 14 -21.47 20.64 24.75
C HIS A 14 -21.20 20.84 23.25
N VAL A 15 -21.85 21.81 22.60
CA VAL A 15 -21.80 22.01 21.14
C VAL A 15 -20.54 22.75 20.64
N SER A 16 -19.78 23.45 21.50
CA SER A 16 -18.83 24.47 21.02
C SER A 16 -17.33 24.27 21.36
N ARG A 17 -16.83 23.03 21.51
CA ARG A 17 -15.36 22.78 21.58
C ARG A 17 -14.74 22.30 20.27
N ARG A 18 -15.50 22.26 19.18
CA ARG A 18 -15.04 21.70 17.91
C ARG A 18 -14.61 22.81 16.96
N ARG A 19 -13.31 22.91 16.71
CA ARG A 19 -12.68 23.89 15.83
C ARG A 19 -12.53 23.31 14.42
N LEU A 20 -12.99 24.04 13.40
CA LEU A 20 -12.67 23.71 12.00
C LEU A 20 -11.18 23.99 11.76
N VAL A 21 -10.45 22.96 11.32
CA VAL A 21 -9.01 23.03 11.08
C VAL A 21 -8.72 23.31 9.62
N GLY A 22 -9.46 22.67 8.72
CA GLY A 22 -9.28 22.84 7.28
C GLY A 22 -10.24 22.00 6.46
N LYS A 23 -10.09 22.13 5.15
CA LYS A 23 -10.81 21.34 4.16
C LYS A 23 -9.81 20.74 3.18
N ASP A 24 -10.13 19.57 2.62
CA ASP A 24 -9.37 19.01 1.51
C ASP A 24 -9.85 19.54 0.15
N LEU A 25 -9.23 19.06 -0.92
CA LEU A 25 -9.58 19.40 -2.30
C LEU A 25 -10.97 18.89 -2.71
N GLN A 26 -11.52 17.91 -1.99
CA GLN A 26 -12.85 17.34 -2.22
C GLN A 26 -13.95 18.06 -1.41
N GLY A 27 -13.59 19.06 -0.61
CA GLY A 27 -14.51 19.84 0.20
C GLY A 27 -14.88 19.18 1.52
N ASN A 28 -14.21 18.10 1.89
CA ASN A 28 -14.41 17.46 3.17
C ASN A 28 -13.82 18.31 4.29
N SER A 29 -14.47 18.32 5.45
CA SER A 29 -14.15 19.23 6.55
C SER A 29 -13.54 18.50 7.74
N PHE A 30 -12.41 19.01 8.24
CA PHE A 30 -11.65 18.41 9.32
C PHE A 30 -11.72 19.27 10.57
N TYR A 31 -11.92 18.63 11.72
CA TYR A 31 -12.18 19.29 12.98
C TYR A 31 -11.26 18.78 14.08
N GLU A 32 -10.87 19.68 14.98
CA GLU A 32 -10.15 19.39 16.22
C GLU A 32 -11.04 19.77 17.40
N THR A 33 -11.26 18.83 18.31
CA THR A 33 -12.05 19.03 19.53
C THR A 33 -11.13 18.92 20.74
N ILE A 34 -11.18 19.90 21.65
CA ILE A 34 -10.44 19.83 22.93
C ILE A 34 -11.33 19.15 23.98
N LEU A 35 -11.02 17.90 24.31
CA LEU A 35 -11.72 17.08 25.31
C LEU A 35 -11.14 17.33 26.70
N GLY A 36 -11.35 18.54 27.23
CA GLY A 36 -10.98 18.89 28.61
C GLY A 36 -9.50 18.65 28.96
N THR A 37 -9.21 18.74 30.25
CA THR A 37 -7.91 18.36 30.86
C THR A 37 -7.97 16.88 31.21
N ALA A 38 -6.95 16.11 30.79
CA ALA A 38 -6.72 14.75 31.28
C ALA A 38 -6.45 14.76 32.79
N VAL A 39 -6.49 13.58 33.40
CA VAL A 39 -6.08 13.37 34.81
C VAL A 39 -4.65 13.88 35.06
N ASP A 40 -3.80 13.84 34.03
CA ASP A 40 -2.40 14.31 34.03
C ASP A 40 -2.24 15.79 33.63
N GLY A 41 -3.32 16.59 33.64
CA GLY A 41 -3.30 18.00 33.25
C GLY A 41 -3.14 18.28 31.74
N MET A 42 -2.75 17.28 30.93
CA MET A 42 -2.63 17.42 29.49
C MET A 42 -3.99 17.53 28.79
N LYS A 43 -4.16 18.53 27.91
CA LYS A 43 -5.43 18.70 27.15
C LYS A 43 -5.58 17.56 26.14
N ARG A 44 -6.61 16.73 26.27
CA ARG A 44 -6.91 15.68 25.28
C ARG A 44 -7.48 16.34 24.03
N LYS A 45 -7.02 15.92 22.86
CA LYS A 45 -7.51 16.40 21.56
C LYS A 45 -8.12 15.22 20.82
N SER A 46 -9.32 15.40 20.27
CA SER A 46 -9.93 14.46 19.32
C SER A 46 -9.96 15.11 17.95
N LYS A 47 -9.46 14.40 16.94
CA LYS A 47 -9.54 14.79 15.54
C LYS A 47 -10.69 14.04 14.89
N ALA A 48 -11.56 14.77 14.21
CA ALA A 48 -12.74 14.23 13.56
C ALA A 48 -12.84 14.77 12.14
N TYR A 49 -13.48 13.98 11.29
CA TYR A 49 -13.69 14.31 9.89
C TYR A 49 -15.19 14.29 9.59
N ARG A 50 -15.62 15.18 8.68
CA ARG A 50 -16.97 15.21 8.13
C ARG A 50 -16.87 15.21 6.60
N PRO A 51 -17.47 14.22 5.92
CA PRO A 51 -17.57 14.22 4.47
C PRO A 51 -18.27 15.48 3.95
N SER A 52 -17.93 15.87 2.72
CA SER A 52 -18.66 16.87 1.95
C SER A 52 -20.14 16.51 1.88
N PRO A 53 -21.09 17.48 1.95
CA PRO A 53 -22.52 17.19 1.90
C PRO A 53 -22.93 16.35 0.69
N ASN A 54 -22.28 16.57 -0.45
CA ASN A 54 -22.53 15.88 -1.71
C ASN A 54 -22.14 14.39 -1.68
N GLU A 55 -21.20 14.02 -0.82
CA GLU A 55 -20.67 12.66 -0.70
C GLU A 55 -21.01 12.01 0.67
N SER A 56 -21.86 12.67 1.46
CA SER A 56 -22.19 12.26 2.83
C SER A 56 -22.73 10.82 2.94
N TRP A 57 -23.46 10.35 1.93
CA TRP A 57 -24.01 8.99 1.87
C TRP A 57 -22.95 7.89 1.69
N ARG A 58 -21.75 8.26 1.20
CA ARG A 58 -20.59 7.35 1.02
C ARG A 58 -19.54 7.47 2.11
N ALA A 59 -19.90 7.96 3.30
CA ALA A 59 -18.94 8.24 4.37
C ALA A 59 -17.95 7.10 4.66
N ALA A 60 -18.39 5.83 4.60
CA ALA A 60 -17.55 4.66 4.81
C ALA A 60 -16.52 4.42 3.67
N GLU A 61 -16.93 4.61 2.42
CA GLU A 61 -16.03 4.52 1.25
C GLU A 61 -15.06 5.70 1.23
N ASN A 62 -15.55 6.89 1.60
CA ASN A 62 -14.77 8.12 1.58
C ASN A 62 -13.57 8.06 2.54
N MET A 63 -13.62 7.27 3.61
CA MET A 63 -12.46 7.08 4.49
C MET A 63 -11.24 6.50 3.77
N LYS A 64 -11.46 5.63 2.76
CA LYS A 64 -10.37 5.05 1.96
C LYS A 64 -9.87 6.01 0.88
N SER A 65 -10.70 6.93 0.42
CA SER A 65 -10.33 7.91 -0.61
C SER A 65 -9.68 9.19 -0.04
N LEU A 66 -9.57 9.31 1.28
CA LEU A 66 -8.93 10.47 1.90
C LEU A 66 -7.47 10.61 1.48
N PRO A 67 -6.99 11.84 1.23
CA PRO A 67 -5.55 12.09 1.05
C PRO A 67 -4.76 11.57 2.25
N VAL A 68 -3.63 10.91 1.97
CA VAL A 68 -2.77 10.29 2.99
C VAL A 68 -2.31 11.28 4.07
N GLN A 69 -2.15 12.54 3.70
CA GLN A 69 -1.73 13.60 4.59
C GLN A 69 -2.80 13.89 5.65
N TRP A 70 -4.08 13.83 5.26
CA TRP A 70 -5.20 14.00 6.17
C TRP A 70 -5.42 12.76 7.05
N THR A 71 -5.25 11.55 6.51
CA THR A 71 -5.33 10.33 7.33
C THR A 71 -4.21 10.30 8.37
N ALA A 72 -2.97 10.65 8.00
CA ALA A 72 -1.85 10.77 8.94
C ALA A 72 -2.09 11.82 10.03
N TRP A 73 -2.78 12.91 9.72
CA TRP A 73 -3.18 13.87 10.73
C TRP A 73 -4.27 13.30 11.64
N LEU A 74 -5.31 12.66 11.10
CA LEU A 74 -6.38 12.02 11.89
C LEU A 74 -5.88 10.92 12.82
N THR A 75 -4.88 10.14 12.40
CA THR A 75 -4.24 9.08 13.20
C THR A 75 -3.20 9.60 14.21
N TYR A 76 -3.05 10.91 14.33
CA TYR A 76 -2.04 11.57 15.19
C TYR A 76 -0.58 11.29 14.83
N SER A 77 -0.32 10.59 13.72
CA SER A 77 1.03 10.41 13.17
C SER A 77 1.64 11.77 12.76
N ARG A 78 0.78 12.73 12.38
CA ARG A 78 1.15 14.11 12.08
C ARG A 78 0.56 15.08 13.09
N GLN A 79 1.39 16.00 13.59
CA GLN A 79 0.96 17.05 14.54
C GLN A 79 0.16 18.16 13.85
N HIS A 80 0.71 18.71 12.76
CA HIS A 80 0.09 19.81 12.02
C HIS A 80 -0.81 19.29 10.89
N PRO A 81 -1.94 19.97 10.61
CA PRO A 81 -2.78 19.64 9.48
C PRO A 81 -2.03 19.91 8.16
N PRO A 82 -2.35 19.19 7.07
CA PRO A 82 -1.76 19.47 5.77
C PRO A 82 -2.24 20.82 5.22
N THR A 83 -1.40 21.44 4.38
CA THR A 83 -1.75 22.66 3.64
C THR A 83 -2.38 22.32 2.30
N ILE A 84 -3.16 23.24 1.74
CA ILE A 84 -3.79 23.06 0.42
C ILE A 84 -2.71 22.87 -0.66
N GLU A 85 -1.64 23.66 -0.61
CA GLU A 85 -0.51 23.57 -1.54
C GLU A 85 0.15 22.19 -1.52
N GLU A 86 0.31 21.60 -0.34
CA GLU A 86 0.85 20.25 -0.19
C GLU A 86 -0.03 19.21 -0.90
N LEU A 87 -1.35 19.30 -0.70
CA LEU A 87 -2.30 18.39 -1.35
C LEU A 87 -2.27 18.52 -2.87
N VAL A 88 -2.22 19.75 -3.38
CA VAL A 88 -2.15 20.01 -4.83
C VAL A 88 -0.84 19.49 -5.42
N ASN A 89 0.29 19.71 -4.73
CA ASN A 89 1.58 19.20 -5.18
C ASN A 89 1.62 17.66 -5.17
N ASP A 90 1.02 17.03 -4.17
CA ASP A 90 0.91 15.57 -4.14
C ASP A 90 0.04 15.03 -5.27
N GLN A 91 -1.10 15.68 -5.57
CA GLN A 91 -1.94 15.31 -6.70
C GLN A 91 -1.17 15.40 -8.03
N ARG A 92 -0.41 16.47 -8.25
CA ARG A 92 0.45 16.62 -9.44
C ARG A 92 1.52 15.52 -9.51
N ARG A 93 2.13 15.18 -8.37
CA ARG A 93 3.11 14.08 -8.28
C ARG A 93 2.48 12.74 -8.66
N GLN A 94 1.29 12.43 -8.13
CA GLN A 94 0.56 11.21 -8.44
C GLN A 94 0.20 11.13 -9.93
N GLN A 95 -0.24 12.23 -10.54
CA GLN A 95 -0.52 12.30 -11.98
C GLN A 95 0.72 12.00 -12.83
N LYS A 96 1.86 12.62 -12.51
CA LYS A 96 3.14 12.35 -13.20
C LYS A 96 3.57 10.89 -13.04
N LEU A 97 3.41 10.34 -11.84
CA LEU A 97 3.73 8.94 -11.57
C LEU A 97 2.86 8.00 -12.41
N ALA A 98 1.55 8.25 -12.48
CA ALA A 98 0.64 7.45 -13.28
C ALA A 98 1.06 7.40 -14.76
N GLN A 99 1.40 8.55 -15.35
CA GLN A 99 1.89 8.64 -16.73
C GLN A 99 3.20 7.88 -16.93
N ASN A 100 4.13 7.97 -15.98
CA ASN A 100 5.40 7.24 -16.05
C ASN A 100 5.20 5.73 -15.93
N VAL A 101 4.32 5.29 -15.04
CA VAL A 101 3.96 3.88 -14.86
C VAL A 101 3.34 3.32 -16.14
N GLU A 102 2.45 4.08 -16.79
CA GLU A 102 1.85 3.68 -18.06
C GLU A 102 2.91 3.52 -19.17
N ARG A 103 3.82 4.50 -19.29
CA ARG A 103 4.94 4.41 -20.25
C ARG A 103 5.82 3.18 -20.00
N LEU A 104 6.13 2.89 -18.73
CA LEU A 104 6.94 1.72 -18.37
C LEU A 104 6.23 0.41 -18.67
N LYS A 105 4.92 0.32 -18.39
CA LYS A 105 4.11 -0.86 -18.73
C LYS A 105 4.07 -1.13 -20.24
N GLU A 106 3.99 -0.08 -21.06
CA GLU A 106 4.04 -0.19 -22.53
C GLU A 106 5.40 -0.73 -23.00
N LEU A 107 6.50 -0.14 -22.51
CA LEU A 107 7.85 -0.59 -22.85
C LEU A 107 8.11 -2.03 -22.42
N GLU A 108 7.64 -2.41 -21.23
CA GLU A 108 7.79 -3.76 -20.72
C GLU A 108 7.01 -4.77 -21.58
N ARG A 109 5.77 -4.44 -21.98
CA ARG A 109 4.99 -5.29 -22.88
C ARG A 109 5.70 -5.51 -24.22
N ARG A 110 6.27 -4.45 -24.81
CA ARG A 110 7.04 -4.56 -26.07
C ARG A 110 8.26 -5.46 -25.91
N ARG A 111 9.05 -5.25 -24.86
CA ARG A 111 10.22 -6.11 -24.56
C ARG A 111 9.83 -7.57 -24.37
N GLN A 112 8.72 -7.85 -23.67
CA GLN A 112 8.23 -9.21 -23.49
C GLN A 112 7.80 -9.83 -24.82
N THR A 113 7.11 -9.09 -25.70
CA THR A 113 6.74 -9.58 -27.03
C THR A 113 7.95 -9.87 -27.91
N GLU A 114 8.96 -9.00 -27.91
CA GLU A 114 10.20 -9.21 -28.66
C GLU A 114 10.99 -10.40 -28.13
N ALA A 115 11.10 -10.55 -26.80
CA ALA A 115 11.77 -11.68 -26.18
C ALA A 115 11.06 -13.00 -26.52
N GLN A 116 9.74 -13.05 -26.46
CA GLN A 116 8.96 -14.22 -26.87
C GLN A 116 9.14 -14.55 -28.36
N ALA A 117 9.17 -13.53 -29.22
CA ALA A 117 9.44 -13.73 -30.65
C ALA A 117 10.84 -14.31 -30.88
N ARG A 118 11.88 -13.79 -30.21
CA ARG A 118 13.25 -14.31 -30.28
C ARG A 118 13.34 -15.77 -29.83
N LEU A 119 12.72 -16.11 -28.70
CA LEU A 119 12.68 -17.50 -28.18
C LEU A 119 11.97 -18.46 -29.14
N ARG A 120 10.89 -18.00 -29.80
CA ARG A 120 10.19 -18.81 -30.82
C ARG A 120 11.06 -19.05 -32.03
N VAL A 121 11.77 -18.03 -32.52
CA VAL A 121 12.71 -18.17 -33.65
C VAL A 121 13.83 -19.14 -33.30
N SER A 122 14.46 -19.00 -32.12
CA SER A 122 15.53 -19.91 -31.70
C SER A 122 15.03 -21.36 -31.57
N ALA A 123 13.85 -21.59 -30.99
CA ALA A 123 13.27 -22.93 -30.88
C ALA A 123 12.96 -23.55 -32.25
N GLN A 124 12.51 -22.76 -33.22
CA GLN A 124 12.28 -23.23 -34.60
C GLN A 124 13.59 -23.59 -35.31
N GLN A 125 14.68 -22.86 -35.07
CA GLN A 125 16.00 -23.19 -35.61
C GLN A 125 16.51 -24.53 -35.04
N THR A 126 16.45 -24.73 -33.73
CA THR A 126 16.85 -26.00 -33.09
C THR A 126 16.04 -27.18 -33.62
N ARG A 127 14.75 -27.01 -33.89
CA ARG A 127 13.89 -28.08 -34.43
C ARG A 127 14.23 -28.45 -35.89
N LYS A 128 14.72 -27.51 -36.71
CA LYS A 128 15.11 -27.77 -38.10
C LYS A 128 16.47 -28.46 -38.22
N GLU A 129 17.34 -28.29 -37.24
CA GLU A 129 18.70 -28.87 -37.22
C GLU A 129 18.75 -30.32 -36.67
N ILE A 130 17.61 -30.91 -36.30
CA ILE A 130 17.51 -32.32 -35.89
C ILE A 130 16.76 -33.12 -36.98
N PRO A 131 17.44 -33.62 -38.03
CA PRO A 131 16.87 -34.64 -38.90
C PRO A 131 16.64 -35.95 -38.14
N SER A 132 15.36 -36.31 -37.99
CA SER A 132 14.82 -37.68 -37.92
C SER A 132 15.75 -38.77 -37.35
N LEU A 133 15.86 -38.87 -36.03
CA LEU A 133 16.10 -40.15 -35.34
C LEU A 133 14.73 -40.72 -34.95
N SER A 134 14.00 -41.28 -35.92
CA SER A 134 12.72 -41.95 -35.68
C SER A 134 12.70 -43.30 -36.40
N GLN A 135 13.68 -44.15 -36.12
CA GLN A 135 13.59 -45.59 -36.30
C GLN A 135 14.35 -46.24 -35.15
N GLY A 136 13.64 -47.01 -34.31
CA GLY A 136 14.21 -47.72 -33.16
C GLY A 136 13.46 -47.49 -31.86
N ALA A 137 12.16 -47.78 -31.85
CA ALA A 137 11.40 -47.96 -30.61
C ALA A 137 10.72 -49.33 -30.65
N GLU A 138 11.52 -50.38 -30.86
CA GLU A 138 11.14 -51.75 -30.56
C GLU A 138 12.30 -52.43 -29.84
N SER A 139 11.97 -53.11 -28.74
CA SER A 139 12.80 -54.03 -27.96
C SER A 139 13.92 -53.41 -27.10
N ALA A 140 13.65 -53.27 -25.80
CA ALA A 140 14.51 -53.80 -24.73
C ALA A 140 13.80 -53.63 -23.38
N GLU A 141 12.91 -54.58 -23.10
CA GLU A 141 12.69 -55.02 -21.72
C GLU A 141 14.02 -55.57 -21.18
N ASN A 142 14.32 -55.20 -19.94
CA ASN A 142 15.32 -55.81 -19.07
C ASN A 142 16.78 -55.40 -19.29
N ASP A 143 17.17 -54.29 -18.66
CA ASP A 143 18.46 -54.26 -17.98
C ASP A 143 18.38 -53.43 -16.69
N SER A 144 18.93 -54.03 -15.65
CA SER A 144 18.97 -53.62 -14.26
C SER A 144 19.29 -52.14 -14.06
N TYR A 145 18.47 -51.44 -13.26
CA TYR A 145 18.81 -50.12 -12.71
C TYR A 145 20.15 -50.22 -11.97
N PRO A 146 21.18 -49.41 -12.31
CA PRO A 146 22.16 -49.05 -11.32
C PRO A 146 21.45 -48.16 -10.30
N GLU A 147 21.41 -48.66 -9.07
CA GLU A 147 20.91 -47.97 -7.88
C GLU A 147 21.40 -46.52 -7.86
N ALA A 148 20.45 -45.58 -7.83
CA ALA A 148 20.76 -44.15 -7.75
C ALA A 148 21.63 -43.89 -6.50
N PRO A 149 22.69 -43.07 -6.59
CA PRO A 149 23.47 -42.73 -5.40
C PRO A 149 22.53 -42.09 -4.36
N PRO A 150 22.67 -42.42 -3.06
CA PRO A 150 21.76 -41.95 -2.06
C PRO A 150 21.70 -40.42 -2.06
N SER A 151 20.49 -39.90 -2.19
CA SER A 151 20.18 -38.49 -2.01
C SER A 151 20.80 -38.03 -0.68
N LYS A 152 21.76 -37.10 -0.76
CA LYS A 152 22.31 -36.45 0.43
C LYS A 152 21.14 -35.86 1.22
N PRO A 153 21.06 -36.06 2.55
CA PRO A 153 20.01 -35.44 3.33
C PRO A 153 20.12 -33.93 3.18
N ILE A 154 19.02 -33.30 2.74
CA ILE A 154 18.81 -31.87 2.88
C ILE A 154 18.91 -31.60 4.38
N GLY A 155 20.00 -30.94 4.78
CA GLY A 155 20.23 -30.55 6.16
C GLY A 155 19.06 -29.70 6.69
N PRO A 156 18.77 -29.78 7.99
CA PRO A 156 17.66 -29.05 8.57
C PRO A 156 17.92 -27.54 8.51
N THR A 157 16.87 -26.81 8.13
CA THR A 157 16.59 -25.45 8.60
C THR A 157 17.62 -24.39 8.22
N ALA A 158 17.39 -23.72 7.08
CA ALA A 158 17.87 -22.35 6.91
C ALA A 158 17.16 -21.46 7.93
N GLU A 159 17.76 -21.28 9.10
CA GLU A 159 17.32 -20.28 10.06
C GLU A 159 17.44 -18.88 9.43
N PRO A 160 16.42 -18.02 9.52
CA PRO A 160 16.52 -16.66 9.03
C PRO A 160 17.59 -15.94 9.84
N GLN A 161 18.72 -15.59 9.21
CA GLN A 161 19.76 -14.80 9.87
C GLN A 161 19.17 -13.49 10.38
N THR A 162 19.29 -13.27 11.69
CA THR A 162 18.96 -12.01 12.33
C THR A 162 19.98 -10.96 11.94
N TRP A 163 19.52 -9.90 11.28
CA TRP A 163 20.35 -8.77 10.91
C TRP A 163 20.85 -8.04 12.16
N VAL A 164 22.18 -7.92 12.32
CA VAL A 164 22.80 -7.17 13.42
C VAL A 164 23.51 -5.93 12.82
N PRO A 165 23.13 -4.70 13.21
CA PRO A 165 23.79 -3.50 12.72
C PRO A 165 25.19 -3.39 13.34
N SER A 166 26.22 -3.35 12.49
CA SER A 166 27.59 -3.06 12.92
C SER A 166 27.74 -1.55 13.14
N ALA A 167 27.84 -1.13 14.40
CA ALA A 167 28.17 0.24 14.76
C ALA A 167 29.67 0.47 14.53
N GLY A 168 30.03 1.04 13.39
CA GLY A 168 31.38 1.49 13.12
C GLY A 168 31.79 2.55 14.14
N ARG A 169 32.76 2.23 15.01
CA ARG A 169 33.43 3.23 15.85
C ARG A 169 34.15 4.20 14.93
N ARG A 170 33.67 5.44 14.89
CA ARG A 170 34.48 6.57 14.43
C ARG A 170 35.55 6.82 15.48
N GLY A 171 36.81 6.60 15.12
CA GLY A 171 37.97 7.16 15.81
C GLY A 171 38.19 8.61 15.42
#